data_AF-A0A976LLT3-F1
#
_entry.id   AF-A0A976LLT3-F1
#
_cell.length_a   1.000
_cell.length_b   1.000
_cell.length_c   1.000
_cell.angle_alpha   90.00
_cell.angle_beta   90.00
_cell.angle_gamma   90.00
#
_symmetry.space_group_name_H-M   'P 1'
#
loop_
_entity.id
_entity.type
_entity.pdbx_description
1 polymer ?
#
loop_
_entity_poly.entity_id
_entity_poly.type
_entity_poly.pdbx_seq_one_letter_code
_entity_poly.pdbx_strand_id
1 'polypeptide(L)'
;MDIIIYLAILVGITVVLYYFTQGALFVPTHRDKVKKIIELAHVQPGEKAVDLGSGDGRILIALAQAGADAHGFEINPLLIIWSRYN
;
A
#
# COMPACT_ATOMS: atom_id res chain seq x y z
N MET A 1 24.00 -28.32 -10.90
CA MET A 1 22.98 -28.03 -9.87
C MET A 1 23.28 -26.70 -9.19
N ASP A 2 24.55 -26.45 -8.84
CA ASP A 2 24.97 -25.23 -8.13
C ASP A 2 24.78 -23.94 -8.96
N ILE A 3 25.11 -23.96 -10.25
CA ILE A 3 24.95 -22.78 -11.12
C ILE A 3 23.49 -22.31 -11.22
N ILE A 4 22.53 -23.25 -11.21
CA ILE A 4 21.10 -22.94 -11.25
C ILE A 4 20.66 -22.28 -9.94
N ILE A 5 21.17 -22.77 -8.80
CA ILE A 5 20.91 -22.17 -7.48
C ILE A 5 21.48 -20.75 -7.42
N TYR A 6 22.72 -20.53 -7.85
CA TYR A 6 23.31 -19.19 -7.86
C TYR A 6 22.57 -18.21 -8.77
N LEU A 7 22.12 -18.67 -9.95
CA LEU A 7 21.29 -17.85 -10.84
C LEU A 7 19.94 -17.51 -10.21
N ALA A 8 19.28 -18.47 -9.56
CA ALA A 8 18.02 -18.22 -8.86
C ALA A 8 18.18 -17.19 -7.73
N ILE A 9 19.25 -17.29 -6.95
CA ILE A 9 19.57 -16.32 -5.88
C ILE A 9 19.83 -14.93 -6.48
N LEU A 10 20.65 -14.83 -7.53
CA LEU A 10 20.95 -13.56 -8.20
C LEU A 10 19.68 -12.88 -8.73
N VAL A 11 18.80 -13.65 -9.38
CA VAL A 11 17.51 -13.14 -9.86
C VAL A 11 16.65 -12.68 -8.69
N GLY A 12 16.56 -13.47 -7.62
CA GLY A 12 15.81 -13.11 -6.41
C GLY A 12 16.30 -11.79 -5.79
N ILE A 13 17.61 -11.64 -5.60
CA ILE A 13 18.22 -10.41 -5.08
C ILE A 13 17.91 -9.23 -6.00
N THR A 14 18.07 -9.39 -7.32
CA THR A 14 17.83 -8.31 -8.29
C THR A 14 16.37 -7.86 -8.26
N VAL A 15 15.42 -8.80 -8.17
CA VAL A 15 13.98 -8.49 -8.05
C VAL A 15 13.70 -7.73 -6.75
N VAL A 16 14.25 -8.18 -5.62
CA VAL A 16 14.07 -7.50 -4.32
C VAL A 16 14.63 -6.07 -4.38
N LEU A 17 15.85 -5.89 -4.90
CA LEU A 17 16.47 -4.57 -5.04
C LEU A 17 15.68 -3.66 -5.99
N TYR A 18 15.14 -4.21 -7.07
CA TYR A 18 14.28 -3.45 -7.98
C TYR A 18 13.07 -2.89 -7.24
N TYR A 19 12.30 -3.71 -6.52
CA TYR A 19 11.15 -3.21 -5.76
C TYR A 19 11.53 -2.26 -4.61
N PHE A 20 12.71 -2.44 -4.01
CA PHE A 20 13.17 -1.61 -2.91
C PHE A 20 13.70 -0.23 -3.34
N THR A 21 14.12 -0.10 -4.60
CA THR A 21 14.67 1.15 -5.16
C THR A 21 13.64 1.98 -5.93
N GLN A 22 12.46 1.42 -6.21
CA GLN A 22 11.40 2.10 -6.94
C GLN A 22 10.37 2.72 -5.98
N GLY A 23 9.90 3.92 -6.32
CA GLY A 23 8.83 4.60 -5.59
C GLY A 23 9.31 5.50 -4.45
N ALA A 24 8.34 6.05 -3.69
CA ALA A 24 8.59 6.88 -2.53
C ALA A 24 8.84 6.03 -1.28
N LEU A 25 9.63 6.55 -0.34
CA LEU A 25 9.76 5.94 0.99
C LEU A 25 8.40 5.94 1.69
N PHE A 26 8.09 4.85 2.39
CA PHE A 26 6.89 4.78 3.20
C PHE A 26 7.01 5.70 4.42
N VAL A 27 6.23 6.78 4.42
CA VAL A 27 6.08 7.70 5.54
C VAL A 27 4.59 7.84 5.83
N PRO A 28 4.06 7.16 6.84
CA PRO A 28 2.62 7.08 7.04
C PRO A 28 2.01 8.41 7.49
N THR A 29 0.84 8.75 6.96
CA THR A 29 0.03 9.88 7.42
C THR A 29 -0.39 9.70 8.88
N HIS A 30 -0.18 10.71 9.73
CA HIS A 30 -0.59 10.66 11.14
C HIS A 30 -2.10 10.44 11.27
N ARG A 31 -2.55 9.62 12.24
CA ARG A 31 -3.96 9.20 12.35
C ARG A 31 -4.94 10.37 12.46
N ASP A 32 -4.57 11.43 13.18
CA ASP A 32 -5.41 12.63 13.29
C ASP A 32 -5.61 13.34 11.95
N LYS A 33 -4.59 13.31 11.08
CA LYS A 33 -4.68 13.85 9.73
C LYS A 33 -5.51 12.96 8.82
N VAL A 34 -5.50 11.64 9.01
CA VAL A 34 -6.38 10.71 8.27
C VAL A 34 -7.84 11.10 8.47
N LYS A 35 -8.27 11.31 9.73
CA LYS A 35 -9.64 11.76 10.01
C LYS A 35 -9.97 13.04 9.25
N LYS A 36 -9.05 14.01 9.23
CA LYS A 36 -9.26 15.27 8.51
C LYS A 36 -9.36 15.09 6.99
N ILE A 37 -8.57 14.18 6.42
CA ILE A 37 -8.64 13.83 5.00
C ILE A 37 -10.03 13.28 4.66
N ILE A 38 -10.54 12.33 5.45
CA ILE A 38 -11.87 11.76 5.21
C ILE A 38 -12.98 12.80 5.35
N GLU A 39 -12.91 13.68 6.37
CA GLU A 39 -13.85 14.79 6.53
C GLU A 39 -13.87 15.71 5.31
N LEU A 40 -12.70 16.05 4.75
CA LEU A 40 -12.58 16.92 3.57
C LEU A 40 -12.97 16.23 2.28
N ALA A 41 -12.78 14.91 2.19
CA ALA A 41 -13.13 14.12 1.01
C ALA A 41 -14.65 14.00 0.84
N HIS A 42 -15.45 14.18 1.91
CA HIS A 42 -16.91 14.16 1.89
C HIS A 42 -17.52 12.93 1.17
N VAL A 43 -16.86 11.79 1.31
CA VAL A 43 -17.22 10.56 0.61
C VAL A 43 -18.61 10.08 1.02
N GLN A 44 -19.44 9.70 0.06
CA GLN A 44 -20.78 9.19 0.29
C GLN A 44 -20.79 7.65 0.30
N PRO A 45 -21.75 7.02 1.01
CA PRO A 45 -21.90 5.57 0.99
C PRO A 45 -22.07 5.02 -0.43
N GLY A 46 -21.25 4.03 -0.80
CA GLY A 46 -21.24 3.40 -2.11
C GLY A 46 -20.47 4.16 -3.20
N GLU A 47 -19.92 5.35 -2.90
CA GLU A 47 -19.00 6.01 -3.83
C GLU A 47 -17.69 5.23 -3.95
N LYS A 48 -17.14 5.19 -5.17
CA LYS A 48 -15.84 4.59 -5.41
C LYS A 48 -14.74 5.54 -4.93
N ALA A 49 -13.85 5.03 -4.09
CA ALA A 49 -12.69 5.76 -3.62
C ALA A 49 -11.41 4.99 -3.92
N VAL A 50 -10.33 5.70 -4.23
CA VAL A 50 -9.03 5.09 -4.54
C VAL A 50 -7.93 5.74 -3.71
N ASP A 51 -7.11 4.91 -3.05
CA ASP A 51 -5.91 5.31 -2.31
C ASP A 51 -4.65 4.89 -3.10
N LEU A 52 -3.95 5.87 -3.68
CA LEU A 52 -2.77 5.65 -4.52
C LEU A 52 -1.49 5.74 -3.67
N GLY A 53 -0.77 4.62 -3.54
CA GLY A 53 0.28 4.46 -2.55
C GLY A 53 -0.32 4.18 -1.16
N SER A 54 -1.22 3.21 -1.09
CA SER A 54 -2.05 2.97 0.11
C SER A 54 -1.25 2.55 1.35
N GLY A 55 0.02 2.16 1.19
CA GLY A 55 0.92 1.86 2.30
C GLY A 55 0.37 0.81 3.25
N ASP A 56 0.26 1.12 4.54
CA ASP A 56 -0.32 0.23 5.56
C ASP A 56 -1.86 0.22 5.55
N GLY A 57 -2.50 0.88 4.60
CA GLY A 57 -3.94 0.86 4.38
C GLY A 57 -4.73 1.81 5.28
N ARG A 58 -4.11 2.64 6.12
CA ARG A 58 -4.86 3.45 7.10
C ARG A 58 -5.85 4.44 6.48
N ILE A 59 -5.57 4.99 5.30
CA ILE A 59 -6.50 5.89 4.59
C ILE A 59 -7.56 5.06 3.87
N LEU A 60 -7.15 4.02 3.13
CA LEU A 60 -8.05 3.02 2.53
C LEU A 60 -9.11 2.49 3.51
N ILE A 61 -8.69 2.04 4.70
CA ILE A 61 -9.58 1.53 5.74
C ILE A 61 -10.53 2.63 6.22
N ALA A 62 -10.03 3.85 6.41
CA ALA A 62 -10.86 4.98 6.84
C ALA A 62 -11.90 5.39 5.76
N LEU A 63 -11.55 5.30 4.47
CA LEU A 63 -12.48 5.49 3.35
C LEU A 63 -13.58 4.41 3.38
N ALA A 64 -13.19 3.14 3.53
CA ALA A 64 -14.15 2.03 3.63
C ALA A 64 -15.07 2.18 4.86
N GLN A 65 -14.53 2.59 6.00
CA GLN A 65 -15.31 2.88 7.22
C GLN A 65 -16.28 4.05 7.05
N ALA A 66 -15.95 5.02 6.18
CA ALA A 66 -16.85 6.10 5.80
C ALA A 66 -17.96 5.65 4.81
N GLY A 67 -17.96 4.39 4.39
CA GLY A 67 -18.98 3.79 3.53
C GLY A 67 -18.61 3.72 2.05
N ALA A 68 -17.40 4.11 1.67
CA ALA A 68 -16.96 4.05 0.27
C ALA A 68 -16.68 2.61 -0.19
N ASP A 69 -16.87 2.35 -1.48
CA ASP A 69 -16.29 1.22 -2.21
C ASP A 69 -14.81 1.54 -2.49
N ALA A 70 -13.95 1.25 -1.51
CA ALA A 70 -12.58 1.76 -1.46
C ALA A 70 -11.56 0.74 -2.02
N HIS A 71 -10.66 1.20 -2.89
CA HIS A 71 -9.60 0.40 -3.51
C HIS A 71 -8.22 1.00 -3.23
N GLY A 72 -7.27 0.18 -2.78
CA GLY A 72 -5.88 0.60 -2.56
C GLY A 72 -4.93 0.06 -3.62
N PHE A 73 -3.98 0.88 -4.05
CA PHE A 73 -2.87 0.48 -4.91
C PHE A 73 -1.56 0.77 -4.20
N GLU A 74 -0.72 -0.25 -4.05
CA GLU A 74 0.60 -0.14 -3.42
C GLU A 74 1.59 -0.98 -4.22
N ILE A 75 2.80 -0.46 -4.43
CA ILE A 75 3.83 -1.16 -5.20
C ILE A 75 4.68 -2.07 -4.31
N ASN A 76 4.83 -1.71 -3.03
CA ASN A 76 5.64 -2.46 -2.07
C ASN A 76 4.87 -3.68 -1.55
N PRO A 77 5.30 -4.92 -1.89
CA PRO A 77 4.59 -6.14 -1.48
C PRO A 77 4.51 -6.32 0.04
N LEU A 78 5.49 -5.82 0.80
CA LEU A 78 5.50 -5.91 2.27
C LEU A 78 4.42 -5.01 2.87
N LEU A 79 4.21 -3.82 2.31
CA LEU A 79 3.16 -2.91 2.75
C LEU A 79 1.78 -3.44 2.37
N ILE A 80 1.62 -4.06 1.20
CA ILE A 80 0.38 -4.78 0.83
C ILE A 80 0.05 -5.85 1.88
N ILE A 81 1.04 -6.67 2.25
CA ILE A 81 0.85 -7.71 3.25
C ILE A 81 0.44 -7.09 4.58
N TRP A 82 1.16 -6.06 5.05
CA TRP A 82 0.83 -5.37 6.29
C TRP A 82 -0.58 -4.77 6.27
N SER A 83 -0.96 -4.10 5.18
CA SER A 83 -2.30 -3.51 5.02
C SER A 83 -3.42 -4.55 5.11
N ARG A 84 -3.18 -5.81 4.74
CA ARG A 84 -4.19 -6.89 4.83
C ARG A 84 -4.34 -7.47 6.24
N TYR A 85 -3.36 -7.22 7.13
CA TYR A 85 -3.39 -7.65 8.52
C TYR A 85 -3.95 -6.60 9.48
N ASN A 86 -4.07 -5.34 9.05
CA ASN A 86 -4.70 -4.25 9.82
C ASN A 86 -6.23 -4.36 9.78
#